data_AF-A0AAJ6YG65-F1
#
_entry.id   AF-A0AAJ6YG65-F1
#
_cell.length_a   1.000
_cell.length_b   1.000
_cell.length_c   1.000
_cell.angle_alpha   90.00
_cell.angle_beta   90.00
_cell.angle_gamma   90.00
#
_symmetry.space_group_name_H-M   'P 1'
#
loop_
_entity.id
_entity.type
_entity.pdbx_description
1 polymer ?
#
loop_
_entity_poly.entity_id
_entity_poly.type
_entity_poly.pdbx_seq_one_letter_code
_entity_poly.pdbx_strand_id
1 'polypeptide(L)'
;MGYYPKCCSLLMSFLLVIAYFQASLQLAIKKVNIPEGVKVGEEYVILDCDYDLGNTSTKGLVVKWYLNNFDLVYQWIYGSAPQAIDPASKYIDLHYKASHDPNTMYRAMKLKQPDIDLSGNYTCLISTFEDETSAKRPMTVYSTGREDEFKLWHTKKIISDIDESIEVTCQAVGLYPKPTLDIIIEDYSDFKSPRPIITETEDGHYNIVTYLTLDNDDLPDSVVINCILGIPNVNYNATKKLVHYTAGRPTTLTAIAIGGTTKLLRKMEIQALDISQADASNGSGNSAEQKRINFYLMLLTAAIFIYID
;
A
#
# COMPACT_ATOMS: atom_id res chain seq x y z
N MET A 1 -12.05 65.43 27.34
CA MET A 1 -12.55 64.63 26.21
C MET A 1 -11.35 64.15 25.40
N GLY A 2 -10.96 62.88 25.50
CA GLY A 2 -9.75 62.36 24.86
C GLY A 2 -9.76 60.83 24.84
N TYR A 3 -10.70 60.25 24.10
CA TYR A 3 -10.91 58.79 23.99
C TYR A 3 -10.41 58.18 22.67
N TYR A 4 -9.65 58.95 21.87
CA TYR A 4 -9.25 58.57 20.50
C TYR A 4 -7.91 57.81 20.31
N PRO A 5 -6.89 57.82 21.20
CA PRO A 5 -5.60 57.21 20.86
C PRO A 5 -5.60 55.68 20.94
N LYS A 6 -6.40 55.09 21.83
CA LYS A 6 -6.43 53.62 22.06
C LYS A 6 -7.14 52.86 20.94
N CYS A 7 -8.17 53.45 20.33
CA CYS A 7 -8.91 52.82 19.23
C CYS A 7 -8.07 52.77 17.94
N CYS A 8 -7.25 53.80 17.68
CA CYS A 8 -6.37 53.87 16.52
C CYS A 8 -5.22 52.84 16.60
N SER A 9 -4.63 52.66 17.79
CA SER A 9 -3.57 51.66 18.02
C SER A 9 -4.08 50.21 17.87
N LEU A 10 -5.28 49.92 18.39
CA LEU A 10 -5.94 48.61 18.21
C LEU A 10 -6.30 48.31 16.75
N LEU A 11 -6.72 49.33 15.99
CA LEU A 11 -7.03 49.17 14.57
C LEU A 11 -5.77 48.89 13.74
N MET A 12 -4.68 49.60 14.01
CA MET A 12 -3.40 49.42 13.31
C MET A 12 -2.76 48.06 13.61
N SER A 13 -2.83 47.60 14.86
CA SER A 13 -2.35 46.27 15.25
C SER A 13 -3.20 45.15 14.61
N PHE A 14 -4.52 45.31 14.53
CA PHE A 14 -5.39 44.35 13.84
C PHE A 14 -5.11 44.29 12.33
N LEU A 15 -4.86 45.43 11.68
CA LEU A 15 -4.46 45.51 10.27
C LEU A 15 -3.09 44.89 10.02
N LEU A 16 -2.12 45.08 10.92
CA LEU A 16 -0.81 44.44 10.86
C LEU A 16 -0.91 42.92 10.98
N VAL A 17 -1.76 42.41 11.88
CA VAL A 17 -2.00 40.97 12.05
C VAL A 17 -2.68 40.38 10.82
N ILE A 18 -3.66 41.08 10.21
CA ILE A 18 -4.31 40.65 8.96
C ILE A 18 -3.31 40.65 7.79
N ALA A 19 -2.49 41.69 7.65
CA ALA A 19 -1.46 41.77 6.63
C ALA A 19 -0.41 40.65 6.78
N TYR A 20 -0.02 40.34 8.02
CA TYR A 20 0.84 39.19 8.33
C TYR A 20 0.19 37.86 7.98
N PHE A 21 -1.11 37.71 8.24
CA PHE A 21 -1.85 36.49 7.90
C PHE A 21 -1.91 36.27 6.39
N GLN A 22 -2.15 37.33 5.61
CA GLN A 22 -2.11 37.24 4.13
C GLN A 22 -0.69 36.94 3.62
N ALA A 23 0.36 37.43 4.27
CA ALA A 23 1.74 37.13 3.90
C ALA A 23 2.17 35.66 4.19
N SER A 24 1.42 34.92 5.01
CA SER A 24 1.79 33.56 5.43
C SER A 24 1.31 32.41 4.52
N LEU A 25 0.50 32.71 3.49
CA LEU A 25 0.01 31.68 2.58
C LEU A 25 1.04 31.42 1.47
N GLN A 26 1.97 30.52 1.76
CA GLN A 26 3.11 30.18 0.92
C GLN A 26 2.88 28.81 0.23
N LEU A 27 3.65 28.50 -0.81
CA LEU A 27 3.62 27.21 -1.52
C LEU A 27 3.67 26.04 -0.53
N ALA A 28 2.67 25.15 -0.63
CA ALA A 28 2.56 24.00 0.26
C ALA A 28 1.99 22.77 -0.46
N ILE A 29 2.52 21.59 -0.13
CA ILE A 29 1.93 20.32 -0.52
C ILE A 29 0.78 20.00 0.44
N LYS A 30 -0.44 19.94 -0.10
CA LYS A 30 -1.66 19.61 0.64
C LYS A 30 -1.74 18.11 0.90
N LYS A 31 -1.46 17.30 -0.12
CA LYS A 31 -1.65 15.85 -0.05
C LYS A 31 -0.72 15.14 -1.03
N VAL A 32 -0.16 14.02 -0.59
CA VAL A 32 0.55 13.07 -1.46
C VAL A 32 -0.23 11.76 -1.49
N ASN A 33 -0.64 11.34 -2.67
CA ASN A 33 -1.33 10.09 -2.91
C ASN A 33 -0.39 9.15 -3.66
N ILE A 34 0.23 8.22 -2.93
CA ILE A 34 1.02 7.12 -3.48
C ILE A 34 0.55 5.86 -2.76
N PRO A 35 0.05 4.84 -3.47
CA PRO A 35 -0.33 3.57 -2.85
C PRO A 35 0.87 2.89 -2.19
N GLU A 36 0.69 2.30 -1.02
CA GLU A 36 1.76 1.57 -0.34
C GLU A 36 2.16 0.30 -1.09
N GLY A 37 1.17 -0.37 -1.71
CA GLY A 37 1.34 -1.60 -2.48
C GLY A 37 0.58 -1.55 -3.80
N VAL A 38 1.24 -1.98 -4.88
CA VAL A 38 0.66 -2.11 -6.23
C VAL A 38 0.97 -3.51 -6.76
N LYS A 39 -0.03 -4.25 -7.22
CA LYS A 39 0.20 -5.60 -7.73
C LYS A 39 0.75 -5.53 -9.16
N VAL A 40 1.73 -6.39 -9.49
CA VAL A 40 2.14 -6.61 -10.89
C VAL A 40 0.93 -7.10 -11.70
N GLY A 41 0.74 -6.53 -12.89
CA GLY A 41 -0.40 -6.83 -13.77
C GLY A 41 -1.57 -5.85 -13.68
N GLU A 42 -1.54 -4.90 -12.74
CA GLU A 42 -2.44 -3.73 -12.77
C GLU A 42 -2.23 -2.92 -14.06
N GLU A 43 -3.29 -2.29 -14.58
CA GLU A 43 -3.18 -1.53 -15.83
C GLU A 43 -2.37 -0.24 -15.62
N TYR A 44 -2.61 0.45 -14.51
CA TYR A 44 -1.90 1.67 -14.15
C TYR A 44 -1.97 1.99 -12.65
N VAL A 45 -1.09 2.88 -12.20
CA VAL A 45 -1.15 3.55 -10.91
C VAL A 45 -0.87 5.05 -11.09
N ILE A 46 -1.52 5.88 -10.27
CA ILE A 46 -1.32 7.34 -10.28
C ILE A 46 -0.63 7.76 -8.98
N LEU A 47 0.47 8.48 -9.13
CA LEU A 47 1.18 9.15 -8.04
C LEU A 47 0.85 10.63 -8.13
N ASP A 48 0.07 11.15 -7.17
CA ASP A 48 -0.40 12.54 -7.16
C ASP A 48 0.25 13.30 -6.01
N CYS A 49 0.68 14.52 -6.30
CA CYS A 49 1.23 15.46 -5.33
C CYS A 49 0.42 16.74 -5.47
N ASP A 50 -0.65 16.82 -4.69
CA ASP A 50 -1.56 17.96 -4.68
C ASP A 50 -0.94 19.09 -3.86
N TYR A 51 -0.65 20.19 -4.54
CA TYR A 51 -0.06 21.38 -3.93
C TYR A 51 -0.91 22.61 -4.19
N ASP A 52 -0.66 23.64 -3.38
CA ASP A 52 -1.26 24.96 -3.51
C ASP A 52 -0.14 25.99 -3.53
N LEU A 53 -0.21 26.91 -4.49
CA LEU A 53 0.74 28.00 -4.60
C LEU A 53 0.49 29.09 -3.56
N GLY A 54 -0.72 29.16 -2.98
CA GLY A 54 -1.09 30.25 -2.09
C GLY A 54 -0.89 31.60 -2.77
N ASN A 55 -0.03 32.44 -2.20
CA ASN A 55 0.37 33.74 -2.76
C ASN A 55 1.71 33.69 -3.53
N THR A 56 2.35 32.52 -3.62
CA THR A 56 3.60 32.34 -4.36
C THR A 56 3.36 32.46 -5.86
N SER A 57 4.24 33.19 -6.54
CA SER A 57 4.20 33.37 -7.99
C SER A 57 4.37 32.05 -8.76
N THR A 58 3.65 31.87 -9.87
CA THR A 58 3.83 30.73 -10.79
C THR A 58 5.11 30.81 -11.62
N LYS A 59 5.86 31.92 -11.53
CA LYS A 59 7.10 32.08 -12.29
C LYS A 59 8.13 31.04 -11.85
N GLY A 60 8.65 30.32 -12.84
CA GLY A 60 9.60 29.24 -12.59
C GLY A 60 8.97 27.97 -12.02
N LEU A 61 7.64 27.81 -12.11
CA LEU A 61 6.96 26.61 -11.62
C LEU A 61 7.47 25.35 -12.33
N VAL A 62 8.00 24.43 -11.54
CA VAL A 62 8.47 23.11 -11.95
C VAL A 62 7.98 22.06 -10.96
N VAL A 63 7.46 20.95 -11.49
CA VAL A 63 7.15 19.73 -10.74
C VAL A 63 8.16 18.66 -11.13
N LYS A 64 8.83 18.06 -10.16
CA LYS A 64 9.74 16.93 -10.38
C LYS A 64 9.33 15.75 -9.52
N TRP A 65 9.48 14.55 -10.07
CA TRP A 65 9.38 13.31 -9.32
C TRP A 65 10.71 12.58 -9.37
N TYR A 66 11.20 12.21 -8.19
CA TYR A 66 12.41 11.43 -8.01
C TYR A 66 12.07 10.04 -7.46
N LEU A 67 12.73 9.02 -7.98
CA LEU A 67 12.76 7.67 -7.40
C LEU A 67 14.08 7.49 -6.64
N ASN A 68 14.02 6.81 -5.49
CA ASN A 68 15.20 6.43 -4.68
C ASN A 68 16.20 7.58 -4.41
N ASN A 69 15.65 8.77 -4.14
CA ASN A 69 16.29 10.05 -3.82
C ASN A 69 16.72 10.92 -5.02
N PHE A 70 17.56 10.42 -5.93
CA PHE A 70 18.20 11.28 -6.93
C PHE A 70 17.83 10.95 -8.38
N ASP A 71 17.15 9.83 -8.62
CA ASP A 71 16.78 9.43 -9.97
C ASP A 71 15.56 10.24 -10.41
N LEU A 72 15.80 11.34 -11.12
CA LEU A 72 14.73 12.12 -11.72
C LEU A 72 14.04 11.26 -12.77
N VAL A 73 12.77 10.92 -12.55
CA VAL A 73 12.00 10.05 -13.46
C VAL A 73 10.96 10.83 -14.27
N TYR A 74 10.49 11.96 -13.74
CA TYR A 74 9.52 12.82 -14.40
C TYR A 74 9.77 14.29 -14.04
N GLN A 75 9.59 15.16 -15.03
CA GLN A 75 9.65 16.60 -14.85
C GLN A 75 8.57 17.29 -15.69
N TRP A 76 7.91 18.27 -15.09
CA TRP A 76 7.04 19.19 -15.80
C TRP A 76 7.46 20.63 -15.48
N ILE A 77 7.70 21.44 -16.52
CA ILE A 77 7.92 22.88 -16.41
C ILE A 77 6.64 23.57 -16.89
N TYR A 78 6.13 24.51 -16.10
CA TYR A 78 4.90 25.23 -16.43
C TYR A 78 4.96 25.85 -17.85
N GLY A 79 3.90 25.65 -18.62
CA GLY A 79 3.82 26.07 -20.03
C GLY A 79 4.42 25.10 -21.05
N SER A 80 5.00 23.97 -20.61
CA SER A 80 5.55 22.93 -21.49
C SER A 80 4.81 21.58 -21.32
N ALA A 81 5.04 20.66 -22.25
CA ALA A 81 4.65 19.26 -22.07
C ALA A 81 5.58 18.59 -21.04
N PRO A 82 5.07 17.66 -20.21
CA PRO A 82 5.91 16.92 -19.28
C PRO A 82 6.92 16.03 -20.00
N GLN A 83 7.99 15.69 -19.28
CA GLN A 83 9.09 14.86 -19.76
C GLN A 83 9.32 13.70 -18.79
N ALA A 84 9.71 12.55 -19.32
CA ALA A 84 10.11 11.38 -18.56
C ALA A 84 11.54 10.98 -18.92
N ILE A 85 12.25 10.39 -17.96
CA ILE A 85 13.67 10.05 -18.08
C ILE A 85 13.83 8.53 -17.95
N ASP A 86 14.75 7.97 -18.74
CA ASP A 86 15.09 6.55 -18.70
C ASP A 86 15.76 6.16 -17.37
N PRO A 87 15.53 4.94 -16.86
CA PRO A 87 14.79 3.85 -17.49
C PRO A 87 13.28 3.87 -17.22
N ALA A 88 12.77 4.78 -16.40
CA ALA A 88 11.36 4.81 -15.98
C ALA A 88 10.40 5.29 -17.08
N SER A 89 10.92 5.96 -18.12
CA SER A 89 10.14 6.55 -19.21
C SER A 89 9.14 5.59 -19.87
N LYS A 90 9.51 4.31 -20.02
CA LYS A 90 8.65 3.26 -20.62
C LYS A 90 7.32 3.10 -19.88
N TYR A 91 7.29 3.36 -18.59
CA TYR A 91 6.11 3.22 -17.74
C TYR A 91 5.27 4.50 -17.71
N ILE A 92 5.81 5.67 -18.04
CA ILE A 92 5.14 6.96 -17.76
C ILE A 92 4.21 7.38 -18.90
N ASP A 93 2.98 7.80 -18.55
CA ASP A 93 2.05 8.44 -19.48
C ASP A 93 2.15 9.98 -19.38
N LEU A 94 2.83 10.58 -20.36
CA LEU A 94 3.03 12.04 -20.47
C LEU A 94 1.77 12.81 -20.90
N HIS A 95 0.69 12.14 -21.29
CA HIS A 95 -0.56 12.78 -21.70
C HIS A 95 -1.58 12.89 -20.56
N TYR A 96 -1.33 12.22 -19.44
CA TYR A 96 -2.20 12.24 -18.28
C TYR A 96 -2.26 13.65 -17.66
N LYS A 97 -3.47 14.16 -17.43
CA LYS A 97 -3.72 15.43 -16.75
C LYS A 97 -4.49 15.17 -15.45
N ALA A 98 -3.91 15.58 -14.33
CA ALA A 98 -4.49 15.46 -12.99
C ALA A 98 -5.62 16.46 -12.73
N SER A 99 -5.61 17.61 -13.43
CA SER A 99 -6.60 18.67 -13.29
C SER A 99 -6.76 19.45 -14.61
N HIS A 100 -7.79 20.29 -14.68
CA HIS A 100 -7.98 21.25 -15.76
C HIS A 100 -7.31 22.61 -15.50
N ASP A 101 -6.83 22.83 -14.28
CA ASP A 101 -6.16 24.08 -13.92
C ASP A 101 -4.74 24.13 -14.51
N PRO A 102 -4.39 25.19 -15.27
CA PRO A 102 -3.07 25.33 -15.87
C PRO A 102 -1.90 25.14 -14.91
N ASN A 103 -2.06 25.57 -13.66
CA ASN A 103 -1.00 25.52 -12.67
C ASN A 103 -0.80 24.13 -12.08
N THR A 104 -1.79 23.23 -12.16
CA THR A 104 -1.78 21.95 -11.48
C THR A 104 -2.00 20.75 -12.41
N MET A 105 -2.23 20.98 -13.71
CA MET A 105 -2.66 19.94 -14.65
C MET A 105 -1.72 18.73 -14.76
N TYR A 106 -0.40 18.92 -14.58
CA TYR A 106 0.62 17.87 -14.73
C TYR A 106 1.37 17.59 -13.41
N ARG A 107 0.71 17.83 -12.27
CA ARG A 107 1.28 17.59 -10.93
C ARG A 107 1.45 16.11 -10.59
N ALA A 108 0.69 15.23 -11.25
CA ALA A 108 0.66 13.80 -10.98
C ALA A 108 1.32 13.01 -12.12
N MET A 109 1.93 11.89 -11.76
CA MET A 109 2.55 10.94 -12.68
C MET A 109 1.71 9.68 -12.77
N LYS A 110 1.27 9.31 -13.98
CA LYS A 110 0.58 8.04 -14.25
C LYS A 110 1.60 7.02 -14.75
N LEU A 111 1.79 5.93 -14.01
CA LEU A 111 2.60 4.78 -14.40
C LEU A 111 1.67 3.72 -14.99
N LYS A 112 1.96 3.26 -16.21
CA LYS A 112 1.28 2.17 -16.91
C LYS A 112 2.02 0.87 -16.65
N GLN A 113 1.28 -0.23 -16.54
CA GLN A 113 1.81 -1.58 -16.38
C GLN A 113 2.97 -1.63 -15.36
N PRO A 114 2.72 -1.23 -14.10
CA PRO A 114 3.76 -1.17 -13.09
C PRO A 114 4.42 -2.53 -12.88
N ASP A 115 5.75 -2.51 -12.78
CA ASP A 115 6.60 -3.68 -12.55
C ASP A 115 7.53 -3.45 -11.35
N ILE A 116 8.22 -4.49 -10.90
CA ILE A 116 9.03 -4.48 -9.66
C ILE A 116 10.12 -3.40 -9.67
N ASP A 117 10.61 -2.99 -10.84
CA ASP A 117 11.55 -1.88 -11.07
C ASP A 117 11.06 -0.53 -10.48
N LEU A 118 9.74 -0.38 -10.34
CA LEU A 118 9.09 0.84 -9.83
C LEU A 118 8.92 0.82 -8.31
N SER A 119 9.40 -0.21 -7.62
CA SER A 119 9.42 -0.21 -6.16
C SER A 119 10.47 0.76 -5.63
N GLY A 120 10.08 1.60 -4.67
CA GLY A 120 11.02 2.52 -4.05
C GLY A 120 10.38 3.71 -3.37
N ASN A 121 11.23 4.68 -3.02
CA ASN A 121 10.80 5.93 -2.40
C ASN A 121 10.60 7.02 -3.45
N TYR A 122 9.36 7.46 -3.62
CA TYR A 122 9.01 8.55 -4.51
C TYR A 122 9.02 9.88 -3.78
N THR A 123 9.69 10.88 -4.36
CA THR A 123 9.71 12.25 -3.86
C THR A 123 9.15 13.20 -4.91
N CYS A 124 8.05 13.89 -4.62
CA CYS A 124 7.63 15.04 -5.42
C CYS A 124 8.31 16.30 -4.89
N LEU A 125 8.80 17.13 -5.81
CA LEU A 125 9.40 18.43 -5.55
C LEU A 125 8.65 19.46 -6.38
N ILE A 126 8.07 20.46 -5.72
CA ILE A 126 7.38 21.58 -6.35
C ILE A 126 8.23 22.81 -6.11
N SER A 127 8.65 23.46 -7.19
CA SER A 127 9.62 24.56 -7.14
C SER A 127 9.10 25.72 -7.97
N THR A 128 9.35 26.95 -7.51
CA THR A 128 9.11 28.23 -8.19
C THR A 128 10.37 29.08 -8.02
N PHE A 129 10.42 30.28 -8.61
CA PHE A 129 11.55 31.19 -8.35
C PHE A 129 11.60 31.72 -6.90
N GLU A 130 10.47 31.69 -6.20
CA GLU A 130 10.34 32.28 -4.86
C GLU A 130 10.41 31.21 -3.75
N ASP A 131 10.05 29.96 -4.06
CA ASP A 131 9.90 28.92 -3.06
C ASP A 131 9.98 27.49 -3.62
N GLU A 132 10.29 26.53 -2.76
CA GLU A 132 10.37 25.11 -3.06
C GLU A 132 9.91 24.25 -1.88
N THR A 133 9.14 23.20 -2.17
CA THR A 133 8.66 22.24 -1.17
C THR A 133 8.70 20.82 -1.73
N SER A 134 8.86 19.83 -0.86
CA SER A 134 8.89 18.42 -1.26
C SER A 134 8.21 17.50 -0.27
N ALA A 135 7.78 16.34 -0.76
CA ALA A 135 7.24 15.28 0.08
C ALA A 135 7.61 13.91 -0.48
N LYS A 136 7.84 12.96 0.42
CA LYS A 136 8.32 11.60 0.11
C LYS A 136 7.34 10.55 0.61
N ARG A 137 7.05 9.54 -0.20
CA ARG A 137 6.27 8.34 0.17
C ARG A 137 6.82 7.09 -0.51
N PRO A 138 6.86 5.93 0.18
CA PRO A 138 7.24 4.67 -0.43
C PRO A 138 6.10 4.10 -1.28
N MET A 139 6.46 3.31 -2.29
CA MET A 139 5.58 2.41 -3.03
C MET A 139 6.28 1.08 -3.23
N THR A 140 5.58 -0.03 -2.97
CA THR A 140 6.06 -1.37 -3.29
C THR A 140 5.22 -1.95 -4.42
N VAL A 141 5.84 -2.23 -5.57
CA VAL A 141 5.21 -3.06 -6.60
C VAL A 141 5.51 -4.52 -6.27
N TYR A 142 4.49 -5.34 -6.10
CA TYR A 142 4.63 -6.73 -5.61
C TYR A 142 4.07 -7.74 -6.61
N SER A 143 4.78 -8.87 -6.75
CA SER A 143 4.35 -10.02 -7.55
C SER A 143 3.91 -11.15 -6.62
N THR A 144 2.69 -11.65 -6.83
CA THR A 144 2.15 -12.83 -6.12
C THR A 144 2.62 -14.16 -6.71
N GLY A 145 3.58 -14.11 -7.63
CA GLY A 145 4.07 -15.28 -8.33
C GLY A 145 3.10 -15.82 -9.37
N ARG A 146 3.55 -16.89 -10.01
CA ARG A 146 2.76 -17.63 -10.99
C ARG A 146 1.72 -18.49 -10.28
N GLU A 147 0.44 -18.23 -10.53
CA GLU A 147 -0.67 -18.94 -9.87
C GLU A 147 -0.62 -20.45 -10.10
N ASP A 148 -0.19 -20.87 -11.30
CA ASP A 148 0.01 -22.27 -11.68
C ASP A 148 1.21 -22.92 -10.98
N GLU A 149 2.09 -22.16 -10.34
CA GLU A 149 3.29 -22.64 -9.64
C GLU A 149 3.20 -22.57 -8.11
N PHE A 150 2.15 -21.98 -7.55
CA PHE A 150 1.86 -22.12 -6.11
C PHE A 150 1.22 -23.49 -5.85
N LYS A 151 2.06 -24.47 -5.48
CA LYS A 151 1.68 -25.90 -5.37
C LYS A 151 1.92 -26.41 -3.96
N LEU A 152 1.03 -27.29 -3.52
CA LEU A 152 1.15 -28.09 -2.30
C LEU A 152 0.81 -29.54 -2.65
N TRP A 153 1.72 -30.46 -2.37
CA TRP A 153 1.54 -31.89 -2.61
C TRP A 153 2.31 -32.71 -1.59
N HIS A 154 2.03 -34.01 -1.54
CA HIS A 154 2.81 -34.95 -0.74
C HIS A 154 3.20 -36.18 -1.57
N THR A 155 4.31 -36.81 -1.20
CA THR A 155 4.77 -38.07 -1.77
C THR A 155 5.11 -39.05 -0.65
N LYS A 156 4.88 -40.35 -0.88
CA LYS A 156 5.31 -41.38 0.07
C LYS A 156 6.83 -41.45 0.10
N LYS A 157 7.40 -41.55 1.28
CA LYS A 157 8.83 -41.71 1.52
C LYS A 157 9.03 -42.99 2.34
N ILE A 158 9.66 -43.98 1.71
CA ILE A 158 9.98 -45.24 2.35
C ILE A 158 11.34 -45.05 3.02
N ILE A 159 11.35 -44.90 4.35
CA ILE A 159 12.57 -44.74 5.16
C ILE A 159 13.10 -46.11 5.60
N SER A 160 12.21 -47.08 5.83
CA SER A 160 12.50 -48.48 6.16
C SER A 160 11.35 -49.39 5.65
N ASP A 161 11.52 -50.72 5.70
CA ASP A 161 10.46 -51.69 5.34
C ASP A 161 9.22 -51.64 6.26
N ILE A 162 9.25 -50.83 7.34
CA ILE A 162 8.24 -50.80 8.41
C ILE A 162 7.65 -49.39 8.61
N ASP A 163 8.43 -48.33 8.38
CA ASP A 163 8.00 -46.96 8.66
C ASP A 163 7.56 -46.25 7.37
N GLU A 164 6.24 -46.11 7.20
CA GLU A 164 5.68 -45.29 6.12
C GLU A 164 5.66 -43.82 6.57
N SER A 165 6.42 -42.99 5.86
CA SER A 165 6.40 -41.53 6.07
C SER A 165 5.92 -40.84 4.80
N ILE A 166 5.46 -39.61 4.93
CA ILE A 166 5.16 -38.73 3.79
C ILE A 166 6.09 -37.53 3.79
N GLU A 167 6.48 -37.10 2.59
CA GLU A 167 7.14 -35.82 2.38
C GLU A 167 6.13 -34.86 1.74
N VAL A 168 5.78 -33.83 2.50
CA VAL A 168 4.97 -32.70 2.05
C VAL A 168 5.90 -31.66 1.45
N THR A 169 5.58 -31.22 0.24
CA THR A 169 6.29 -30.14 -0.43
C THR A 169 5.31 -29.01 -0.72
N CYS A 170 5.70 -27.80 -0.35
CA CYS A 170 5.03 -26.59 -0.78
C CYS A 170 6.01 -25.69 -1.51
N GLN A 171 5.61 -25.17 -2.68
CA GLN A 171 6.46 -24.29 -3.48
C GLN A 171 5.65 -23.15 -4.10
N ALA A 172 6.35 -22.05 -4.40
CA ALA A 172 5.85 -20.95 -5.23
C ALA A 172 7.02 -20.27 -5.98
N VAL A 173 6.72 -19.68 -7.14
CA VAL A 173 7.72 -19.17 -8.11
C VAL A 173 7.34 -17.76 -8.57
N GLY A 174 8.35 -16.89 -8.76
CA GLY A 174 8.18 -15.56 -9.35
C GLY A 174 7.64 -14.49 -8.39
N LEU A 175 7.95 -14.59 -7.10
CA LEU A 175 7.42 -13.71 -6.05
C LEU A 175 8.27 -12.45 -5.88
N TYR A 176 7.66 -11.35 -5.47
CA TYR A 176 8.39 -10.14 -5.08
C TYR A 176 7.53 -9.28 -4.16
N PRO A 177 8.07 -8.60 -3.13
CA PRO A 177 9.42 -8.74 -2.56
C PRO A 177 9.68 -10.10 -1.91
N LYS A 178 10.76 -10.23 -1.14
CA LYS A 178 11.16 -11.47 -0.46
C LYS A 178 9.98 -12.12 0.32
N PRO A 179 9.56 -13.34 -0.03
CA PRO A 179 8.38 -13.99 0.53
C PRO A 179 8.67 -14.83 1.79
N THR A 180 7.60 -15.30 2.43
CA THR A 180 7.61 -16.33 3.49
C THR A 180 6.76 -17.52 3.07
N LEU A 181 7.08 -18.71 3.57
CA LEU A 181 6.34 -19.93 3.28
C LEU A 181 6.32 -20.84 4.50
N ASP A 182 5.12 -21.13 5.00
CA ASP A 182 4.92 -21.89 6.24
C ASP A 182 3.97 -23.06 6.03
N ILE A 183 4.37 -24.26 6.47
CA ILE A 183 3.48 -25.42 6.55
C ILE A 183 2.92 -25.51 7.97
N ILE A 184 1.58 -25.55 8.07
CA ILE A 184 0.83 -25.69 9.31
C ILE A 184 -0.05 -26.93 9.21
N ILE A 185 -0.01 -27.76 10.24
CA ILE A 185 -0.85 -28.93 10.38
C ILE A 185 -2.01 -28.57 11.32
N GLU A 186 -3.26 -28.70 10.87
CA GLU A 186 -4.42 -28.44 11.74
C GLU A 186 -4.37 -29.37 12.96
N ASP A 187 -4.72 -28.83 14.14
CA ASP A 187 -4.71 -29.53 15.43
C ASP A 187 -3.34 -30.00 15.96
N TYR A 188 -2.24 -29.69 15.26
CA TYR A 188 -0.87 -29.99 15.69
C TYR A 188 -0.03 -28.71 15.79
N SER A 189 -0.24 -27.93 16.84
CA SER A 189 0.42 -26.63 17.06
C SER A 189 1.89 -26.71 17.48
N ASP A 190 2.33 -27.86 18.00
CA ASP A 190 3.72 -28.05 18.43
C ASP A 190 4.68 -28.18 17.25
N PHE A 191 4.14 -28.41 16.05
CA PHE A 191 4.90 -28.54 14.84
C PHE A 191 5.47 -27.19 14.37
N LYS A 192 6.79 -27.15 14.13
CA LYS A 192 7.47 -25.97 13.59
C LYS A 192 7.75 -26.13 12.11
N SER A 193 7.18 -25.24 11.30
CA SER A 193 7.50 -25.15 9.88
C SER A 193 9.02 -25.06 9.67
N PRO A 194 9.61 -25.92 8.81
CA PRO A 194 11.01 -25.84 8.47
C PRO A 194 11.32 -24.52 7.78
N ARG A 195 12.58 -24.06 7.90
CA ARG A 195 13.00 -22.85 7.18
C ARG A 195 12.92 -23.10 5.67
N PRO A 196 12.22 -22.25 4.90
CA PRO A 196 12.12 -22.43 3.47
C PRO A 196 13.46 -22.15 2.78
N ILE A 197 13.67 -22.82 1.65
CA ILE A 197 14.75 -22.52 0.72
C ILE A 197 14.25 -21.41 -0.21
N ILE A 198 14.98 -20.30 -0.27
CA ILE A 198 14.67 -19.15 -1.11
C ILE A 198 15.78 -18.98 -2.14
N THR A 199 15.41 -18.80 -3.40
CA THR A 199 16.33 -18.52 -4.51
C THR A 199 15.88 -17.26 -5.23
N GLU A 200 16.79 -16.31 -5.40
CA GLU A 200 16.57 -15.11 -6.20
C GLU A 200 16.94 -15.40 -7.65
N THR A 201 16.08 -15.01 -8.58
CA THR A 201 16.29 -15.15 -10.03
C THR A 201 16.99 -13.90 -10.59
N GLU A 202 17.57 -14.01 -11.80
CA GLU A 202 18.33 -12.90 -12.42
C GLU A 202 17.50 -11.63 -12.65
N ASP A 203 16.18 -11.78 -12.82
CA ASP A 203 15.20 -10.72 -12.97
C ASP A 203 14.70 -10.17 -11.61
N GLY A 204 15.30 -10.57 -10.49
CA GLY A 204 15.02 -10.02 -9.16
C GLY A 204 13.80 -10.63 -8.44
N HIS A 205 13.14 -11.62 -9.03
CA HIS A 205 12.06 -12.37 -8.39
C HIS A 205 12.59 -13.45 -7.44
N TYR A 206 11.72 -13.99 -6.59
CA TYR A 206 12.02 -15.03 -5.62
C TYR A 206 11.22 -16.30 -5.90
N ASN A 207 11.92 -17.43 -5.90
CA ASN A 207 11.35 -18.76 -5.84
C ASN A 207 11.53 -19.30 -4.42
N ILE A 208 10.50 -19.93 -3.87
CA ILE A 208 10.48 -20.41 -2.49
C ILE A 208 9.91 -21.82 -2.43
N VAL A 209 10.58 -22.69 -1.67
CA VAL A 209 10.13 -24.07 -1.45
C VAL A 209 10.42 -24.49 -0.01
N THR A 210 9.51 -25.27 0.57
CA THR A 210 9.69 -25.89 1.88
C THR A 210 9.25 -27.35 1.82
N TYR A 211 9.97 -28.19 2.56
CA TYR A 211 9.78 -29.64 2.62
C TYR A 211 9.56 -30.06 4.06
N LEU A 212 8.61 -30.94 4.29
CA LEU A 212 8.28 -31.48 5.59
C LEU A 212 8.08 -32.99 5.51
N THR A 213 8.90 -33.76 6.24
CA THR A 213 8.67 -35.19 6.43
C THR A 213 7.80 -35.43 7.67
N LEU A 214 6.72 -36.20 7.52
CA LEU A 214 5.82 -36.62 8.60
C LEU A 214 5.77 -38.15 8.65
N ASP A 215 5.93 -38.70 9.84
CA ASP A 215 5.80 -40.14 10.08
C ASP A 215 4.31 -40.49 10.23
N ASN A 216 3.83 -41.53 9.55
CA ASN A 216 2.40 -41.87 9.57
C ASN A 216 1.91 -42.26 10.98
N ASP A 217 2.78 -42.82 11.82
CA ASP A 217 2.42 -43.26 13.17
C ASP A 217 2.07 -42.11 14.11
N ASP A 218 2.60 -40.92 13.85
CA ASP A 218 2.33 -39.70 14.63
C ASP A 218 1.07 -38.96 14.14
N LEU A 219 0.52 -39.38 12.99
CA LEU A 219 -0.61 -38.73 12.34
C LEU A 219 -1.94 -39.44 12.66
N PRO A 220 -3.03 -38.68 12.77
CA PRO A 220 -4.36 -39.25 12.89
C PRO A 220 -4.81 -39.88 11.54
N ASP A 221 -5.95 -40.56 11.55
CA ASP A 221 -6.53 -41.22 10.37
C ASP A 221 -6.68 -40.27 9.16
N SER A 222 -6.89 -38.97 9.42
CA SER A 222 -6.88 -37.91 8.43
C SER A 222 -6.32 -36.63 9.01
N VAL A 223 -5.42 -35.98 8.28
CA VAL A 223 -4.82 -34.71 8.70
C VAL A 223 -4.98 -33.67 7.60
N VAL A 224 -5.20 -32.42 8.02
CA VAL A 224 -5.22 -31.28 7.12
C VAL A 224 -3.90 -30.54 7.20
N ILE A 225 -3.29 -30.33 6.04
CA ILE A 225 -2.04 -29.62 5.87
C ILE A 225 -2.33 -28.33 5.11
N ASN A 226 -2.03 -27.20 5.74
CA ASN A 226 -2.12 -25.87 5.16
C ASN A 226 -0.71 -25.38 4.82
N CYS A 227 -0.54 -24.81 3.63
CA CYS A 227 0.66 -24.06 3.28
C CYS A 227 0.29 -22.60 3.08
N ILE A 228 0.91 -21.71 3.86
CA ILE A 228 0.69 -20.27 3.85
C ILE A 228 1.87 -19.59 3.19
N LEU A 229 1.61 -18.98 2.04
CA LEU A 229 2.52 -18.09 1.33
C LEU A 229 2.25 -16.65 1.80
N GLY A 230 3.29 -15.94 2.22
CA GLY A 230 3.19 -14.54 2.63
C GLY A 230 4.14 -13.62 1.86
N ILE A 231 3.71 -12.38 1.64
CA ILE A 231 4.55 -11.26 1.21
C ILE A 231 4.38 -10.15 2.27
N PRO A 232 5.19 -10.18 3.34
CA PRO A 232 4.97 -9.34 4.52
C PRO A 232 4.97 -7.83 4.23
N ASN A 233 5.80 -7.38 3.28
CA ASN A 233 5.95 -5.96 2.92
C ASN A 233 4.63 -5.28 2.52
N VAL A 234 3.66 -6.06 2.01
CA VAL A 234 2.36 -5.55 1.54
C VAL A 234 1.18 -6.26 2.25
N ASN A 235 1.44 -6.97 3.34
CA ASN A 235 0.44 -7.72 4.10
C ASN A 235 -0.39 -8.71 3.25
N TYR A 236 0.22 -9.29 2.21
CA TYR A 236 -0.45 -10.28 1.36
C TYR A 236 -0.20 -11.69 1.89
N ASN A 237 -1.25 -12.50 1.96
CA ASN A 237 -1.18 -13.93 2.29
C ASN A 237 -2.08 -14.75 1.36
N ALA A 238 -1.63 -15.97 1.01
CA ALA A 238 -2.41 -16.96 0.29
C ALA A 238 -2.20 -18.34 0.89
N THR A 239 -3.23 -19.20 0.83
CA THR A 239 -3.18 -20.53 1.45
C THR A 239 -3.57 -21.62 0.46
N LYS A 240 -2.80 -22.71 0.43
CA LYS A 240 -3.19 -23.99 -0.19
C LYS A 240 -3.46 -25.01 0.90
N LYS A 241 -4.43 -25.87 0.66
CA LYS A 241 -4.87 -26.91 1.60
C LYS A 241 -4.80 -28.28 0.93
N LEU A 242 -4.31 -29.25 1.68
CA LEU A 242 -4.20 -30.65 1.29
C LEU A 242 -4.71 -31.53 2.43
N VAL A 243 -5.48 -32.56 2.12
CA VAL A 243 -5.90 -33.57 3.09
C VAL A 243 -5.11 -34.85 2.83
N HIS A 244 -4.48 -35.38 3.87
CA HIS A 244 -3.79 -36.66 3.83
C HIS A 244 -4.53 -37.68 4.70
N TYR A 245 -4.60 -38.92 4.22
CA TYR A 245 -5.22 -40.05 4.93
C TYR A 245 -4.15 -41.12 5.16
N THR A 246 -3.91 -41.49 6.42
CA THR A 246 -3.00 -42.59 6.76
C THR A 246 -3.68 -43.91 6.41
N ALA A 247 -3.05 -44.72 5.56
CA ALA A 247 -3.62 -45.98 5.13
C ALA A 247 -3.49 -47.01 6.27
N GLY A 248 -4.58 -47.35 6.98
CA GLY A 248 -4.49 -48.37 8.03
C GLY A 248 -5.67 -48.57 8.99
N ARG A 249 -6.64 -47.67 9.09
CA ARG A 249 -7.84 -47.89 9.91
C ARG A 249 -9.06 -48.22 9.06
N PRO A 250 -9.77 -49.33 9.32
CA PRO A 250 -10.96 -49.69 8.55
C PRO A 250 -12.00 -48.59 8.68
N THR A 251 -12.19 -47.86 7.58
CA THR A 251 -13.32 -46.95 7.41
C THR A 251 -14.57 -47.80 7.53
N THR A 252 -15.34 -47.60 8.60
CA THR A 252 -16.69 -48.15 8.63
C THR A 252 -17.48 -47.32 7.63
N LEU A 253 -17.47 -47.76 6.36
CA LEU A 253 -18.31 -47.22 5.31
C LEU A 253 -19.77 -47.44 5.73
N THR A 254 -20.37 -46.43 6.33
CA THR A 254 -21.82 -46.32 6.38
C THR A 254 -22.28 -45.92 4.99
N ALA A 255 -22.47 -46.94 4.14
CA ALA A 255 -23.20 -46.78 2.90
C ALA A 255 -24.65 -46.39 3.25
N ILE A 256 -24.96 -45.09 3.20
CA ILE A 256 -26.35 -44.66 3.10
C ILE A 256 -26.76 -44.85 1.64
N ALA A 257 -27.27 -46.05 1.36
CA ALA A 257 -28.05 -46.30 0.17
C ALA A 257 -29.45 -45.71 0.39
N ILE A 258 -29.76 -44.59 -0.27
CA ILE A 258 -31.14 -44.28 -0.65
C ILE A 258 -31.11 -43.84 -2.11
N GLY A 259 -31.42 -44.79 -2.98
CA GLY A 259 -31.88 -44.50 -4.33
C GLY A 259 -33.27 -43.88 -4.28
N GLY A 260 -33.51 -42.90 -5.16
CA GLY A 260 -34.81 -42.26 -5.29
C GLY A 260 -34.75 -41.11 -6.29
N THR A 261 -35.04 -41.45 -7.55
CA THR A 261 -35.24 -40.52 -8.66
C THR A 261 -36.32 -39.49 -8.35
N THR A 262 -36.04 -38.19 -8.49
CA THR A 262 -37.02 -37.21 -9.00
C THR A 262 -36.34 -36.06 -9.74
N LYS A 263 -36.86 -35.83 -10.94
CA LYS A 263 -36.68 -34.71 -11.87
C LYS A 263 -36.79 -33.33 -11.21
N LEU A 264 -35.96 -32.42 -11.72
CA LEU A 264 -36.30 -31.07 -12.19
C LEU A 264 -36.85 -30.05 -11.18
N LEU A 265 -36.09 -29.01 -10.85
CA LEU A 265 -36.41 -27.64 -11.32
C LEU A 265 -35.27 -26.66 -11.01
N ARG A 266 -34.84 -25.94 -12.05
CA ARG A 266 -34.01 -24.74 -11.98
C ARG A 266 -34.87 -23.61 -11.38
N LYS A 267 -34.40 -22.93 -10.34
CA LYS A 267 -34.90 -21.57 -10.02
C LYS A 267 -33.74 -20.72 -9.49
N MET A 268 -33.33 -19.76 -10.31
CA MET A 268 -32.61 -18.58 -9.87
C MET A 268 -33.62 -17.67 -9.20
N GLU A 269 -33.33 -17.22 -7.98
CA GLU A 269 -33.96 -16.03 -7.41
C GLU A 269 -32.86 -15.06 -6.98
N ILE A 270 -32.93 -13.89 -7.61
CA ILE A 270 -32.22 -12.67 -7.28
C ILE A 270 -32.97 -12.08 -6.09
N GLN A 271 -32.27 -11.78 -5.00
CA GLN A 271 -32.74 -10.79 -4.02
C GLN A 271 -31.69 -9.69 -3.91
N ALA A 272 -32.03 -8.55 -4.51
CA ALA A 272 -31.49 -7.27 -4.15
C ALA A 272 -31.90 -6.96 -2.71
N LEU A 273 -30.96 -6.55 -1.87
CA LEU A 273 -31.23 -5.85 -0.62
C LEU A 273 -30.60 -4.47 -0.73
N ASP A 274 -31.44 -3.51 -1.11
CA ASP A 274 -31.25 -2.09 -0.88
C ASP A 274 -31.59 -1.80 0.59
N ILE A 275 -30.62 -1.30 1.35
CA ILE A 275 -30.87 -0.44 2.51
C ILE A 275 -29.80 0.64 2.51
N SER A 276 -30.14 1.79 1.95
CA SER A 276 -29.64 3.09 2.40
C SER A 276 -29.89 3.25 3.91
N GLN A 277 -28.90 3.69 4.68
CA GLN A 277 -28.84 5.07 5.18
C GLN A 277 -27.62 5.26 6.11
N ALA A 278 -27.13 6.49 6.09
CA ALA A 278 -25.94 7.00 6.71
C ALA A 278 -25.97 6.97 8.24
N ASP A 279 -24.80 6.72 8.84
CA ASP A 279 -24.45 7.26 10.15
C ASP A 279 -23.09 7.95 10.08
N ALA A 280 -23.13 9.26 10.36
CA ALA A 280 -21.98 10.12 10.48
C ALA A 280 -21.27 9.83 11.81
N SER A 281 -20.02 9.39 11.74
CA SER A 281 -19.13 9.29 12.89
C SER A 281 -18.03 10.35 12.78
N ASN A 282 -18.14 11.33 13.67
CA ASN A 282 -17.13 12.36 13.93
C ASN A 282 -15.85 11.73 14.52
N GLY A 283 -14.79 11.69 13.72
CA GLY A 283 -13.43 11.38 14.17
C GLY A 283 -12.59 12.65 14.24
N SER A 284 -12.55 13.24 15.43
CA SER A 284 -11.73 14.40 15.80
C SER A 284 -10.34 13.97 16.29
N GLY A 285 -9.29 14.69 15.87
CA GLY A 285 -7.91 14.60 16.38
C GLY A 285 -6.90 14.35 15.25
N ASN A 286 -5.74 14.98 15.17
CA ASN A 286 -5.07 16.00 15.96
C ASN A 286 -4.18 16.81 14.99
N SER A 287 -4.40 18.12 14.89
CA SER A 287 -3.46 19.07 14.27
C SER A 287 -3.57 20.39 15.02
N ALA A 288 -3.30 20.31 16.33
CA ALA A 288 -3.41 21.44 17.25
C ALA A 288 -2.05 21.84 17.86
N GLU A 289 -0.95 21.14 17.59
CA GLU A 289 0.35 21.51 18.18
C GLU A 289 1.09 22.59 17.39
N GLN A 290 1.06 22.60 16.05
CA GLN A 290 1.73 23.65 15.28
C GLN A 290 1.02 25.02 15.37
N LYS A 291 -0.30 25.02 15.51
CA LYS A 291 -1.10 26.25 15.66
C LYS A 291 -0.97 26.86 17.07
N ARG A 292 -0.71 26.06 18.10
CA ARG A 292 -0.54 26.55 19.48
C ARG A 292 0.74 27.35 19.64
N ILE A 293 1.84 26.94 19.02
CA ILE A 293 3.13 27.65 19.12
C ILE A 293 3.02 29.07 18.55
N ASN A 294 2.37 29.24 17.39
CA ASN A 294 2.14 30.58 16.81
C ASN A 294 1.15 31.44 17.63
N PHE A 295 0.17 30.82 18.29
CA PHE A 295 -0.77 31.56 19.15
C PHE A 295 -0.13 32.08 20.44
N TYR A 296 0.73 31.28 21.07
CA TYR A 296 1.48 31.73 22.26
C TYR A 296 2.50 32.82 21.92
N LEU A 297 3.15 32.74 20.76
CA LEU A 297 4.06 33.79 20.29
C LEU A 297 3.31 35.10 20.01
N MET A 298 2.09 35.04 19.45
CA MET A 298 1.18 36.18 19.27
C MET A 298 0.70 36.80 20.60
N LEU A 299 0.42 35.98 21.62
CA LEU A 299 0.05 36.48 22.94
C LEU A 299 1.23 37.14 23.66
N LEU A 300 2.44 36.60 23.51
CA LEU A 300 3.65 37.18 24.10
C LEU A 300 4.01 38.52 23.46
N THR A 301 3.89 38.66 22.13
CA THR A 301 4.13 39.95 21.46
C THR A 301 3.05 40.97 21.83
N ALA A 302 1.77 40.58 21.89
CA ALA A 302 0.69 41.47 22.33
C ALA A 302 0.84 41.91 23.80
N ALA A 303 1.30 41.03 24.69
CA ALA A 303 1.52 41.36 26.10
C ALA A 303 2.72 42.32 26.30
N ILE A 304 3.79 42.17 25.51
CA ILE A 304 4.95 43.09 25.54
C ILE A 304 4.54 44.50 25.11
N PHE A 305 3.64 44.64 24.12
CA PHE A 305 3.11 45.95 23.71
C PHE A 305 2.15 46.58 24.73
N ILE A 306 1.45 45.79 25.56
CA ILE A 306 0.59 46.32 26.64
C ILE A 306 1.42 46.79 27.85
N TYR A 307 2.63 46.27 28.03
CA TYR A 307 3.47 46.57 29.21
C TYR A 307 4.50 47.70 28.98
N ILE A 308 4.66 48.19 27.75
CA ILE A 308 5.61 49.26 27.38
C ILE A 308 4.94 50.65 27.25
N ASP A 309 3.60 50.76 27.38
CA ASP A 309 2.84 52.03 27.39
C ASP A 309 2.23 52.36 28.77
#